data_AF-K2PQ85-F1
#
_entry.id   AF-K2PQ85-F1
#
_cell.length_a   1.000
_cell.length_b   1.000
_cell.length_c   1.000
_cell.angle_alpha   90.00
_cell.angle_beta   90.00
_cell.angle_gamma   90.00
#
_symmetry.space_group_name_H-M   'P 1'
#
loop_
_entity.id
_entity.type
_entity.pdbx_description
1 polymer ?
#
loop_
_entity_poly.entity_id
_entity_poly.type
_entity_poly.pdbx_seq_one_letter_code
_entity_poly.pdbx_strand_id
1 'polypeptide(L)'
;MDLTKLRNQTKNAESQWNMKYIAFDKRLREIEQELSLPPYARLSDVIQWCEKLITYERKIELMRQSTMTLSNESWRKLEKNIYDYQSKDDRAITVMSGFVSFLVSLDKKYSQRLYIFLNFLDNCIRYVRGYVDDLEKNGLSINEILHKARQLGSMHWINGKSYQLKLEG
;
A
#
# COMPACT_ATOMS: atom_id res chain seq x y z
N MET A 1 -8.22 -2.18 -37.83
CA MET A 1 -8.40 -2.20 -36.36
C MET A 1 -8.59 -0.76 -35.89
N ASP A 2 -9.51 -0.48 -34.97
CA ASP A 2 -9.79 0.92 -34.56
C ASP A 2 -8.90 1.36 -33.39
N LEU A 3 -7.81 2.07 -33.72
CA LEU A 3 -6.89 2.70 -32.78
C LEU A 3 -7.61 3.59 -31.76
N THR A 4 -8.72 4.22 -32.15
CA THR A 4 -9.53 5.08 -31.29
C THR A 4 -10.16 4.27 -30.15
N LYS A 5 -10.66 3.08 -30.47
CA LYS A 5 -11.22 2.14 -29.48
C LYS A 5 -10.16 1.69 -28.48
N LEU A 6 -8.96 1.35 -28.94
CA LEU A 6 -7.84 0.97 -28.06
C LEU A 6 -7.45 2.13 -27.14
N ARG A 7 -7.34 3.34 -27.68
CA ARG A 7 -6.99 4.55 -26.92
C ARG A 7 -8.03 4.90 -25.86
N ASN A 8 -9.31 4.67 -26.16
CA ASN A 8 -10.41 4.88 -25.21
C ASN A 8 -10.39 3.81 -24.10
N GLN A 9 -10.08 2.56 -24.45
CA GLN A 9 -9.95 1.48 -23.46
C GLN A 9 -8.79 1.74 -22.49
N THR A 10 -7.62 2.16 -22.98
CA THR A 10 -6.47 2.47 -22.11
C THR A 10 -6.81 3.66 -21.21
N LYS A 11 -7.34 4.77 -21.73
CA LYS A 11 -7.77 5.92 -20.92
C LYS A 11 -8.80 5.57 -19.85
N ASN A 12 -9.78 4.74 -20.18
CA ASN A 12 -10.78 4.30 -19.21
C ASN A 12 -10.14 3.46 -18.10
N ALA A 13 -9.22 2.57 -18.44
CA ALA A 13 -8.45 1.81 -17.46
C ALA A 13 -7.62 2.76 -16.57
N GLU A 14 -6.86 3.69 -17.15
CA GLU A 14 -6.07 4.69 -16.42
C GLU A 14 -6.91 5.46 -15.39
N SER A 15 -8.11 5.90 -15.78
CA SER A 15 -9.05 6.58 -14.89
C SER A 15 -9.48 5.71 -13.71
N GLN A 16 -9.85 4.45 -13.97
CA GLN A 16 -10.22 3.49 -12.93
C GLN A 16 -9.07 3.22 -11.95
N TRP A 17 -7.85 3.08 -12.46
CA TRP A 17 -6.64 2.89 -11.64
C TRP A 17 -6.34 4.10 -10.77
N ASN A 18 -6.44 5.30 -11.32
CA ASN A 18 -6.27 6.52 -10.54
C ASN A 18 -7.32 6.64 -9.44
N MET A 19 -8.58 6.32 -9.70
CA MET A 19 -9.62 6.32 -8.66
C MET A 19 -9.31 5.33 -7.53
N LYS A 20 -8.83 4.13 -7.86
CA LYS A 20 -8.40 3.14 -6.87
C LYS A 20 -7.21 3.62 -6.05
N TYR A 21 -6.23 4.26 -6.68
CA TYR A 21 -5.11 4.89 -5.98
C TYR A 21 -5.57 6.00 -5.04
N ILE A 22 -6.49 6.86 -5.48
CA ILE A 22 -7.03 7.93 -4.63
C ILE A 22 -7.76 7.35 -3.41
N ALA A 23 -8.58 6.30 -3.60
CA ALA A 23 -9.26 5.63 -2.51
C ALA A 23 -8.27 5.00 -1.51
N PHE A 24 -7.20 4.37 -2.04
CA PHE A 24 -6.12 3.83 -1.22
C PHE A 24 -5.39 4.93 -0.44
N ASP A 25 -4.95 6.02 -1.09
CA ASP A 25 -4.26 7.13 -0.44
C ASP A 25 -5.13 7.76 0.65
N LYS A 26 -6.42 7.99 0.35
CA LYS A 26 -7.39 8.50 1.32
C LYS A 26 -7.47 7.59 2.53
N ARG A 27 -7.58 6.26 2.33
CA ARG A 27 -7.68 5.31 3.43
C ARG A 27 -6.42 5.30 4.29
N LEU A 28 -5.24 5.44 3.68
CA LEU A 28 -3.99 5.57 4.45
C LEU A 28 -3.94 6.85 5.27
N ARG A 29 -4.41 7.98 4.72
CA ARG A 29 -4.47 9.24 5.46
C ARG A 29 -5.45 9.18 6.64
N GLU A 30 -6.58 8.51 6.46
CA GLU A 30 -7.53 8.25 7.56
C GLU A 30 -6.84 7.47 8.68
N ILE A 31 -6.11 6.39 8.34
CA ILE A 31 -5.36 5.60 9.32
C ILE A 31 -4.28 6.45 10.00
N GLU A 32 -3.54 7.29 9.27
CA GLU A 32 -2.54 8.20 9.86
C GLU A 32 -3.15 9.19 10.84
N GLN A 33 -4.32 9.76 10.52
CA GLN A 33 -5.04 10.65 11.41
C GLN A 33 -5.51 9.92 12.67
N GLU A 34 -6.09 8.72 12.51
CA GLU A 34 -6.57 7.91 13.62
C GLU A 34 -5.44 7.38 14.53
N LEU A 35 -4.25 7.16 13.96
CA LEU A 35 -3.04 6.76 14.65
C LEU A 35 -2.12 7.96 14.98
N SER A 36 -2.59 9.20 14.84
CA SER A 36 -1.81 10.35 15.26
C SER A 36 -1.79 10.44 16.79
N LEU A 37 -0.59 10.49 17.36
CA LEU A 37 -0.40 10.73 18.79
C LEU A 37 -0.07 12.21 19.00
N PRO A 38 -0.79 12.93 19.89
CA PRO A 38 -0.42 14.28 20.23
C PRO A 38 0.93 14.30 20.95
N PRO A 39 1.73 15.38 20.81
CA PRO A 39 2.94 15.53 21.60
C PRO A 39 2.58 15.53 23.10
N TYR A 40 3.38 14.82 23.90
CA TYR A 40 3.14 14.64 25.33
C TYR A 40 1.80 13.95 25.66
N ALA A 41 1.38 12.99 24.82
CA ALA A 41 0.20 12.17 25.05
C ALA A 41 0.19 11.54 26.45
N ARG A 42 -0.99 11.43 27.07
CA ARG A 42 -1.12 10.74 28.36
C ARG A 42 -0.95 9.24 28.14
N LEU A 43 -0.54 8.52 29.19
CA LEU A 43 -0.41 7.07 29.13
C LEU A 43 -1.71 6.40 28.64
N SER A 44 -2.88 6.86 29.09
CA SER A 44 -4.18 6.38 28.62
C SER A 44 -4.37 6.48 27.10
N ASP A 45 -3.89 7.57 26.50
CA ASP A 45 -4.00 7.83 25.06
C ASP A 45 -3.06 6.91 24.28
N VAL A 46 -1.85 6.69 24.82
CA VAL A 46 -0.87 5.74 24.28
C VAL A 46 -1.39 4.31 24.34
N ILE A 47 -2.04 3.92 25.44
CA ILE A 47 -2.70 2.62 25.59
C ILE A 47 -3.77 2.43 24.50
N GLN A 48 -4.69 3.39 24.37
CA GLN A 48 -5.76 3.33 23.38
C GLN A 48 -5.22 3.28 21.94
N TRP A 49 -4.12 3.99 21.68
CA TRP A 49 -3.43 3.95 20.39
C TRP A 49 -2.89 2.54 20.08
N CYS A 50 -2.29 1.86 21.06
CA CYS A 50 -1.77 0.50 20.89
C CYS A 50 -2.91 -0.49 20.54
N GLU A 51 -4.07 -0.37 21.18
CA GLU A 51 -5.24 -1.21 20.89
C GLU A 51 -5.81 -0.97 19.48
N LYS A 52 -5.88 0.30 19.07
CA LYS A 52 -6.29 0.67 17.70
C LYS A 52 -5.34 0.08 16.66
N LEU A 53 -4.03 0.12 16.94
CA LEU A 53 -3.00 -0.41 16.05
C LEU A 53 -3.20 -1.92 15.78
N ILE A 54 -3.49 -2.70 16.82
CA ILE A 54 -3.79 -4.14 16.72
C ILE A 54 -5.02 -4.37 15.83
N THR A 55 -6.06 -3.55 16.00
CA THR A 55 -7.28 -3.65 15.18
C THR A 55 -7.00 -3.36 13.70
N TYR A 56 -6.05 -2.45 13.43
CA TYR A 56 -5.69 -2.06 12.08
C TYR A 56 -4.87 -3.09 11.32
N GLU A 57 -4.09 -3.93 12.01
CA GLU A 57 -3.36 -5.05 11.42
C GLU A 57 -4.22 -5.91 10.49
N ARG A 58 -5.38 -6.34 11.00
CA ARG A 58 -6.29 -7.21 10.24
C ARG A 58 -6.94 -6.50 9.05
N LYS A 59 -7.26 -5.21 9.19
CA LYS A 59 -7.85 -4.39 8.12
C LYS A 59 -6.84 -4.10 7.01
N ILE A 60 -5.58 -3.86 7.39
CA ILE A 60 -4.49 -3.56 6.48
C ILE A 60 -4.14 -4.79 5.63
N GLU A 61 -4.15 -5.99 6.20
CA GLU A 61 -3.94 -7.23 5.44
C GLU A 61 -5.02 -7.45 4.35
N LEU A 62 -6.29 -7.13 4.65
CA LEU A 62 -7.36 -7.20 3.66
C LEU A 62 -7.18 -6.16 2.53
N MET A 63 -6.72 -4.95 2.86
CA MET A 63 -6.39 -3.93 1.86
C MET A 63 -5.25 -4.37 0.94
N ARG A 64 -4.23 -5.04 1.51
CA ARG A 64 -3.11 -5.63 0.75
C ARG A 64 -3.61 -6.68 -0.24
N GLN A 65 -4.41 -7.63 0.21
CA GLN A 65 -4.94 -8.71 -0.65
C GLN A 65 -5.79 -8.18 -1.80
N SER A 66 -6.65 -7.19 -1.53
CA SER A 66 -7.43 -6.51 -2.56
C SER A 66 -6.55 -5.84 -3.61
N THR A 67 -5.53 -5.09 -3.18
CA THR A 67 -4.63 -4.37 -4.07
C THR A 67 -3.78 -5.32 -4.93
N MET A 68 -3.28 -6.41 -4.35
CA MET A 68 -2.50 -7.43 -5.07
C MET A 68 -3.32 -8.17 -6.13
N THR A 69 -4.55 -8.56 -5.79
CA THR A 69 -5.46 -9.25 -6.72
C THR A 69 -5.76 -8.37 -7.93
N LEU A 70 -6.04 -7.09 -7.67
CA LEU A 70 -6.28 -6.10 -8.71
C LEU A 70 -5.07 -5.92 -9.62
N SER A 71 -3.86 -5.78 -9.06
CA SER A 71 -2.63 -5.63 -9.85
C SER A 71 -2.39 -6.85 -10.76
N ASN A 72 -2.51 -8.06 -10.22
CA ASN A 72 -2.28 -9.31 -10.96
C ASN A 72 -3.29 -9.56 -12.09
N GLU A 73 -4.58 -9.37 -11.84
CA GLU A 73 -5.61 -9.53 -12.88
C GLU A 73 -5.42 -8.57 -14.05
N SER A 74 -4.92 -7.39 -13.74
CA SER A 74 -4.85 -6.28 -14.68
C SER A 74 -3.57 -6.33 -15.50
N TRP A 75 -2.48 -6.77 -14.88
CA TRP A 75 -1.27 -7.14 -15.57
C TRP A 75 -1.51 -8.32 -16.52
N ARG A 76 -2.24 -9.36 -16.10
CA ARG A 76 -2.61 -10.49 -16.98
C ARG A 76 -3.48 -10.07 -18.18
N LYS A 77 -4.45 -9.17 -17.96
CA LYS A 77 -5.26 -8.61 -19.05
C LYS A 77 -4.42 -7.76 -20.00
N LEU A 78 -3.47 -6.98 -19.47
CA LEU A 78 -2.54 -6.19 -20.27
C LEU A 78 -1.65 -7.08 -21.13
N GLU A 79 -1.02 -8.09 -20.54
CA GLU A 79 -0.10 -9.01 -21.21
C GLU A 79 -0.80 -9.73 -22.38
N LYS A 80 -2.01 -10.25 -22.15
CA LYS A 80 -2.81 -10.90 -23.19
C LYS A 80 -3.13 -9.95 -24.35
N ASN A 81 -3.42 -8.69 -24.06
CA ASN A 81 -3.73 -7.69 -25.07
C ASN A 81 -2.47 -7.25 -25.85
N ILE A 82 -1.31 -7.09 -25.20
CA ILE A 82 -0.07 -6.65 -25.87
C ILE A 82 0.32 -7.60 -27.00
N TYR A 83 0.30 -8.91 -26.76
CA TYR A 83 0.66 -9.91 -27.78
C TYR A 83 -0.33 -9.93 -28.95
N ASP A 84 -1.63 -9.74 -28.68
CA ASP A 84 -2.66 -9.67 -29.72
C ASP A 84 -2.57 -8.40 -30.60
N TYR A 85 -2.05 -7.30 -30.05
CA TYR A 85 -1.95 -6.00 -30.72
C TYR A 85 -0.62 -5.75 -31.44
N GLN A 86 0.51 -6.27 -30.92
CA GLN A 86 1.84 -6.09 -31.53
C GLN A 86 1.97 -6.73 -32.91
N SER A 87 1.21 -7.78 -33.22
CA SER A 87 1.26 -8.47 -34.51
C SER A 87 0.55 -7.73 -35.65
N LYS A 88 -0.08 -6.58 -35.41
CA LYS A 88 -1.07 -5.99 -36.34
C LYS A 88 -0.89 -4.49 -36.69
N ASP A 89 -0.25 -3.66 -35.85
CA ASP A 89 -0.08 -2.21 -36.12
C ASP A 89 0.95 -1.55 -35.18
N ASP A 90 2.02 -0.96 -35.73
CA ASP A 90 3.05 -0.23 -34.96
C ASP A 90 2.50 0.96 -34.16
N ARG A 91 1.39 1.56 -34.60
CA ARG A 91 0.74 2.66 -33.87
C ARG A 91 0.10 2.18 -32.57
N ALA A 92 -0.31 0.90 -32.51
CA ALA A 92 -0.81 0.30 -31.29
C ALA A 92 0.30 0.16 -30.24
N ILE A 93 1.55 -0.08 -30.68
CA ILE A 93 2.72 -0.13 -29.78
C ILE A 93 2.88 1.20 -29.04
N THR A 94 2.69 2.34 -29.71
CA THR A 94 2.77 3.66 -29.08
C THR A 94 1.68 3.89 -28.04
N VAL A 95 0.45 3.43 -28.30
CA VAL A 95 -0.65 3.55 -27.32
C VAL A 95 -0.39 2.66 -26.11
N MET A 96 0.11 1.44 -26.34
CA MET A 96 0.41 0.48 -25.27
C MET A 96 1.65 0.89 -24.45
N SER A 97 2.69 1.46 -25.08
CA SER A 97 3.86 1.97 -24.36
C SER A 97 3.48 3.12 -23.42
N GLY A 98 2.56 3.99 -23.85
CA GLY A 98 1.97 5.03 -23.00
C GLY A 98 1.27 4.43 -21.78
N PHE A 99 0.45 3.40 -21.99
CA PHE A 99 -0.27 2.74 -20.90
C PHE A 99 0.67 1.98 -19.93
N VAL A 100 1.71 1.31 -20.44
CA VAL A 100 2.76 0.69 -19.60
C VAL A 100 3.48 1.75 -18.77
N SER A 101 3.83 2.89 -19.37
CA SER A 101 4.47 4.01 -18.66
C SER A 101 3.57 4.56 -17.56
N PHE A 102 2.26 4.66 -17.81
CA PHE A 102 1.27 5.00 -16.78
C PHE A 102 1.30 4.00 -15.62
N LEU A 103 1.26 2.70 -15.89
CA LEU A 103 1.28 1.66 -14.83
C LEU A 103 2.56 1.71 -13.99
N VAL A 104 3.72 1.91 -14.63
CA VAL A 104 5.00 2.11 -13.92
C VAL A 104 4.96 3.37 -13.03
N SER A 105 4.37 4.45 -13.53
CA SER A 105 4.22 5.68 -12.73
C SER A 105 3.28 5.48 -11.53
N LEU A 106 2.23 4.68 -11.71
CA LEU A 106 1.25 4.37 -10.68
C LEU A 106 1.91 3.53 -9.58
N ASP A 107 2.66 2.50 -9.95
CA ASP A 107 3.43 1.65 -9.01
C ASP A 107 4.43 2.48 -8.18
N LYS A 108 5.12 3.43 -8.81
CA LYS A 108 6.01 4.37 -8.11
C LYS A 108 5.26 5.23 -7.08
N LYS A 109 4.10 5.80 -7.45
CA LYS A 109 3.27 6.61 -6.53
C LYS A 109 2.84 5.81 -5.31
N TYR A 110 2.35 4.59 -5.57
CA TYR A 110 1.98 3.62 -4.56
C TYR A 110 3.13 3.31 -3.60
N SER A 111 4.31 2.98 -4.13
CA SER A 111 5.52 2.69 -3.35
C SER A 111 5.97 3.90 -2.51
N GLN A 112 5.97 5.10 -3.08
CA GLN A 112 6.32 6.32 -2.37
C GLN A 112 5.34 6.62 -1.23
N ARG A 113 4.04 6.46 -1.49
CA ARG A 113 3.01 6.71 -0.48
C ARG A 113 3.12 5.75 0.70
N LEU A 114 3.41 4.48 0.42
CA LEU A 114 3.72 3.49 1.44
C LEU A 114 4.93 3.89 2.26
N TYR A 115 6.03 4.26 1.62
CA TYR A 115 7.25 4.64 2.33
C TYR A 115 6.98 5.75 3.37
N ILE A 116 6.19 6.77 3.00
CA ILE A 116 5.76 7.82 3.91
C ILE A 116 4.95 7.26 5.09
N PHE A 117 3.99 6.37 4.81
CA PHE A 117 3.16 5.75 5.83
C PHE A 117 3.98 4.90 6.83
N LEU A 118 4.94 4.11 6.32
CA LEU A 118 5.78 3.26 7.16
C LEU A 118 6.72 4.10 8.04
N ASN A 119 7.25 5.21 7.50
CA ASN A 119 8.02 6.17 8.30
C ASN A 119 7.18 6.83 9.39
N PHE A 120 5.91 7.16 9.09
CA PHE A 120 4.98 7.66 10.09
C PHE A 120 4.78 6.64 11.22
N LEU A 121 4.53 5.37 10.89
CA LEU A 121 4.40 4.32 11.89
C LEU A 121 5.67 4.14 12.73
N ASP A 122 6.85 4.13 12.11
CA ASP A 122 8.12 4.00 12.82
C ASP A 122 8.33 5.15 13.82
N ASN A 123 7.95 6.37 13.45
CA ASN A 123 7.98 7.52 14.36
C ASN A 123 7.03 7.35 15.54
N CYS A 124 5.79 6.89 15.31
CA CYS A 124 4.86 6.61 16.40
C CYS A 124 5.39 5.50 17.32
N ILE A 125 5.97 4.43 16.76
CA ILE A 125 6.59 3.34 17.53
C ILE A 125 7.73 3.87 18.40
N ARG A 126 8.61 4.71 17.86
CA ARG A 126 9.71 5.33 18.62
C ARG A 126 9.18 6.21 19.75
N TYR A 127 8.10 6.94 19.51
CA TYR A 127 7.44 7.75 20.54
C TYR A 127 6.93 6.87 21.70
N VAL A 128 6.24 5.77 21.39
CA VAL A 128 5.69 4.85 22.40
C VAL A 128 6.76 4.12 23.20
N ARG A 129 7.97 3.91 22.65
CA ARG A 129 9.09 3.35 23.43
C ARG A 129 9.46 4.18 24.66
N GLY A 130 9.13 5.47 24.70
CA GLY A 130 9.31 6.28 25.91
C GLY A 130 8.41 5.88 27.09
N TYR A 131 7.36 5.09 26.84
CA TYR A 131 6.36 4.68 27.83
C TYR A 131 6.51 3.20 28.24
N VAL A 132 7.66 2.57 27.97
CA VAL A 132 7.89 1.13 28.17
C VAL A 132 7.50 0.67 29.56
N ASP A 133 8.10 1.27 30.60
CA ASP A 133 7.91 0.83 31.98
C ASP A 133 6.47 1.02 32.46
N ASP A 134 5.82 2.09 32.00
CA ASP A 134 4.45 2.41 32.40
C ASP A 134 3.43 1.50 31.72
N LEU A 135 3.66 1.13 30.46
CA LEU A 135 2.80 0.21 29.72
C LEU A 135 2.91 -1.22 30.28
N GLU A 136 4.12 -1.69 30.63
CA GLU A 136 4.30 -2.99 31.27
C GLU A 136 3.61 -3.06 32.64
N LYS A 137 3.68 -1.99 33.45
CA LYS A 137 2.94 -1.89 34.73
C LYS A 137 1.42 -1.93 34.55
N ASN A 138 0.91 -1.48 33.40
CA ASN A 138 -0.52 -1.53 33.07
C ASN A 138 -0.92 -2.84 32.37
N GLY A 139 -0.06 -3.86 32.36
CA GLY A 139 -0.35 -5.18 31.80
C GLY A 139 -0.31 -5.24 30.28
N LEU A 140 0.21 -4.21 29.61
CA LEU A 140 0.39 -4.17 28.16
C LEU A 140 1.80 -4.64 27.82
N SER A 141 1.89 -5.80 27.18
CA SER A 141 3.16 -6.37 26.72
C SER A 141 3.77 -5.48 25.65
N ILE A 142 4.73 -4.64 26.04
CA ILE A 142 5.38 -3.67 25.14
C ILE A 142 5.99 -4.38 23.93
N ASN A 143 6.61 -5.53 24.16
CA ASN A 143 7.33 -6.28 23.15
C ASN A 143 6.36 -6.83 22.09
N GLU A 144 5.19 -7.32 22.51
CA GLU A 144 4.14 -7.76 21.59
C GLU A 144 3.57 -6.59 20.78
N ILE A 145 3.32 -5.45 21.42
CA ILE A 145 2.79 -4.25 20.75
C ILE A 145 3.79 -3.73 19.73
N LEU A 146 5.06 -3.58 20.11
CA LEU A 146 6.13 -3.14 19.22
C LEU A 146 6.35 -4.15 18.08
N HIS A 147 6.21 -5.45 18.34
CA HIS A 147 6.29 -6.48 17.32
C HIS A 147 5.15 -6.35 16.30
N LYS A 148 3.89 -6.25 16.75
CA LYS A 148 2.71 -6.03 15.89
C LYS A 148 2.81 -4.73 15.09
N ALA A 149 3.28 -3.67 15.73
CA ALA A 149 3.52 -2.38 15.08
C ALA A 149 4.57 -2.47 13.97
N ARG A 150 5.66 -3.21 14.20
CA ARG A 150 6.67 -3.47 13.17
C ARG A 150 6.14 -4.38 12.06
N GLN A 151 5.26 -5.33 12.37
CA GLN A 151 4.63 -6.18 11.35
C GLN A 151 3.86 -5.35 10.33
N LEU A 152 3.14 -4.32 10.76
CA LEU A 152 2.50 -3.33 9.87
C LEU A 152 3.51 -2.62 8.96
N GLY A 153 4.66 -2.23 9.53
CA GLY A 153 5.78 -1.60 8.84
C GLY A 153 6.52 -2.52 7.84
N SER A 154 6.56 -3.82 8.14
CA SER A 154 7.25 -4.83 7.32
C SER A 154 6.37 -5.48 6.27
N MET A 155 5.05 -5.39 6.39
CA MET A 155 4.15 -5.83 5.32
C MET A 155 4.41 -4.92 4.10
N HIS A 156 4.99 -5.47 3.03
CA HIS A 156 5.20 -4.73 1.80
C HIS A 156 3.89 -4.74 0.99
N TRP A 157 3.06 -3.72 1.17
CA TRP A 157 1.65 -3.76 0.76
C TRP A 157 1.40 -3.81 -0.74
N ILE A 158 2.43 -3.59 -1.56
CA ILE A 158 2.28 -3.39 -3.02
C ILE A 158 3.15 -4.35 -3.83
N ASN A 159 4.16 -4.98 -3.22
CA ASN A 159 5.05 -5.86 -3.96
C ASN A 159 5.30 -7.16 -3.17
N GLY A 160 4.43 -8.15 -3.38
CA GLY A 160 4.60 -9.51 -2.87
C GLY A 160 5.91 -10.18 -3.30
N LYS A 161 6.67 -9.60 -4.25
CA LYS A 161 7.99 -10.08 -4.66
C LYS A 161 9.14 -9.72 -3.71
N SER A 162 8.97 -8.73 -2.84
CA SER A 162 10.05 -8.32 -1.91
C SER A 162 10.36 -9.36 -0.82
N TYR A 163 9.47 -10.32 -0.59
CA TYR A 163 9.69 -11.43 0.35
C TYR A 163 10.11 -12.75 -0.31
N GLN A 164 9.90 -12.95 -1.63
CA GLN A 164 10.48 -14.11 -2.31
C GLN A 164 12.01 -13.98 -2.40
N LEU A 165 12.53 -12.76 -2.57
CA LEU A 165 13.97 -12.49 -2.63
C LEU A 165 14.70 -12.50 -1.26
N LYS A 166 13.97 -12.55 -0.13
CA LYS A 166 14.57 -12.61 1.21
C LYS A 166 14.42 -13.97 1.90
N LEU A 167 13.66 -14.90 1.29
CA LEU A 167 13.52 -16.28 1.77
C LEU A 167 14.27 -17.29 0.88
N GLU A 168 14.85 -16.85 -0.24
CA GLU A 168 15.73 -17.64 -1.13
C GLU A 168 17.20 -17.19 -1.10
N GLY A 169 17.64 -16.53 -0.01
CA GLY A 169 19.03 -16.12 0.21
C GLY A 169 19.63 -16.77 1.45
#